data_AF-A0ABD1KSJ9-F1
#
_entry.id   AF-A0ABD1KSJ9-F1
#
_cell.length_a   1.000
_cell.length_b   1.000
_cell.length_c   1.000
_cell.angle_alpha   90.00
_cell.angle_beta   90.00
_cell.angle_gamma   90.00
#
_symmetry.space_group_name_H-M   'P 1'
#
loop_
_entity.id
_entity.type
_entity.pdbx_description
1 polymer ?
#
loop_
_entity_poly.entity_id
_entity_poly.type
_entity_poly.pdbx_seq_one_letter_code
_entity_poly.pdbx_strand_id
1 'polypeptide(L)'
;MCLQMSCEAAGTHGILQLSMDGPAVNWKVYDMLTESIEQETGSKLLNIGSCGLHVMHNAFKAGSAKTKWGVEQTLSSLFWLFKDSPARREDYSKVTGSNVFPKQYCQHRWLENVPVTERAIEIWPHVQKYVASVRAKQLPDPKSKSFSVVAESCDDPLFVTKANIFLSIAKEFQPLLLKYQTDRPVLPFFGQDLFKHMGNKPEWKNLWDLVRKVLLLSHGQASVERGFSVNREIEVENMKERTLVAQRIISDHVSYVGGLTNVSITKELLSASSARQRYRSFLEDEKKQKEDLLRGEKRKALLEEVDELKKTRKRIELNISGLLSSADDQAAKAEQLGQVPLIAQSNAMRKAAKEKEGELNDIQKKLELKLNEIKN
;
A
#
# COMPACT_ATOMS: atom_id res chain seq x y z
N MET A 1 7.39 0.88 -17.94
CA MET A 1 8.14 1.17 -19.17
C MET A 1 9.67 0.95 -19.05
N CYS A 2 10.21 0.38 -17.95
CA CYS A 2 11.68 0.18 -17.80
C CYS A 2 12.19 -1.26 -18.02
N LEU A 3 11.34 -2.28 -18.17
CA LEU A 3 11.79 -3.68 -18.40
C LEU A 3 12.08 -3.98 -19.87
N GLN A 4 11.34 -3.32 -20.78
CA GLN A 4 11.43 -3.57 -22.21
C GLN A 4 12.77 -3.07 -22.79
N MET A 5 13.28 -1.93 -22.32
CA MET A 5 14.54 -1.35 -22.81
C MET A 5 15.80 -2.12 -22.38
N SER A 6 15.80 -2.88 -21.29
CA SER A 6 17.02 -3.59 -20.83
C SER A 6 17.19 -4.97 -21.47
N CYS A 7 16.10 -5.66 -21.82
CA CYS A 7 16.20 -6.97 -22.50
C CYS A 7 16.52 -6.83 -23.99
N GLU A 8 16.09 -5.74 -24.63
CA GLU A 8 16.39 -5.47 -26.05
C GLU A 8 17.90 -5.29 -26.32
N ALA A 9 18.69 -4.85 -25.33
CA ALA A 9 20.13 -4.61 -25.48
C ALA A 9 21.02 -5.82 -25.17
N ALA A 10 20.58 -6.74 -24.31
CA ALA A 10 21.39 -7.88 -23.85
C ALA A 10 21.10 -9.19 -24.62
N GLY A 11 19.92 -9.32 -25.23
CA GLY A 11 19.44 -10.59 -25.77
C GLY A 11 19.14 -11.62 -24.66
N THR A 12 18.46 -12.72 -25.00
CA THR A 12 18.18 -13.83 -24.06
C THR A 12 19.38 -14.75 -23.86
N HIS A 13 20.38 -14.64 -24.74
CA HIS A 13 21.59 -15.45 -24.72
C HIS A 13 22.62 -14.83 -23.76
N GLY A 14 22.90 -15.51 -22.65
CA GLY A 14 23.87 -15.05 -21.65
C GLY A 14 23.28 -14.60 -20.31
N ILE A 15 21.95 -14.65 -20.15
CA ILE A 15 21.30 -14.39 -18.86
C ILE A 15 21.37 -15.65 -17.99
N LEU A 16 22.24 -15.63 -16.98
CA LEU A 16 22.43 -16.75 -16.06
C LEU A 16 21.36 -16.82 -14.96
N GLN A 17 20.97 -15.66 -14.43
CA GLN A 17 20.18 -15.58 -13.19
C GLN A 17 19.49 -14.22 -13.06
N LEU A 18 18.24 -14.23 -12.58
CA LEU A 18 17.47 -13.01 -12.27
C LEU A 18 17.38 -12.85 -10.75
N SER A 19 17.95 -11.76 -10.23
CA SER A 19 17.96 -11.45 -8.80
C SER A 19 16.78 -10.57 -8.42
N MET A 20 16.07 -10.96 -7.36
CA MET A 20 14.82 -10.30 -7.00
C MET A 20 14.63 -10.12 -5.50
N ASP A 21 13.91 -9.06 -5.15
CA ASP A 21 13.34 -8.87 -3.83
C ASP A 21 12.22 -9.92 -3.57
N GLY A 22 11.82 -10.13 -2.33
CA GLY A 22 10.85 -11.13 -1.87
C GLY A 22 9.35 -10.92 -2.13
N PRO A 23 8.79 -9.85 -2.76
CA PRO A 23 7.36 -9.81 -3.06
C PRO A 23 6.94 -10.88 -4.08
N ALA A 24 5.71 -11.40 -3.92
CA ALA A 24 5.10 -12.40 -4.82
C ALA A 24 5.05 -11.98 -6.29
N VAL A 25 4.98 -10.68 -6.57
CA VAL A 25 4.98 -10.10 -7.92
C VAL A 25 6.29 -10.42 -8.66
N ASN A 26 7.41 -10.52 -7.93
CA ASN A 26 8.71 -10.81 -8.53
C ASN A 26 8.79 -12.27 -8.99
N TRP A 27 8.22 -13.21 -8.24
CA TRP A 27 8.18 -14.62 -8.63
C TRP A 27 7.47 -14.85 -9.96
N LYS A 28 6.35 -14.17 -10.19
CA LYS A 28 5.65 -14.30 -11.47
C LYS A 28 6.48 -13.78 -12.65
N VAL A 29 7.24 -12.71 -12.44
CA VAL A 29 8.18 -12.18 -13.46
C VAL A 29 9.28 -13.20 -13.75
N TYR A 30 9.85 -13.82 -12.71
CA TYR A 30 10.84 -14.89 -12.88
C TYR A 30 10.30 -16.08 -13.65
N ASP A 31 9.09 -16.53 -13.32
CA ASP A 31 8.47 -17.68 -14.00
C ASP A 31 8.29 -17.38 -15.49
N MET A 32 7.69 -16.22 -15.83
CA MET A 32 7.47 -15.81 -17.22
C MET A 32 8.78 -15.60 -17.99
N LEU A 33 9.81 -15.02 -17.36
CA LEU A 33 11.10 -14.82 -18.01
C LEU A 33 11.84 -16.15 -18.23
N THR A 34 11.76 -17.06 -17.25
CA THR A 34 12.37 -18.40 -17.35
C THR A 34 11.72 -19.21 -18.48
N GLU A 35 10.39 -19.16 -18.59
CA GLU A 35 9.66 -19.79 -19.70
C GLU A 35 10.10 -19.23 -21.06
N SER A 36 10.22 -17.90 -21.19
CA SER A 36 10.67 -17.26 -22.43
C SER A 36 12.10 -17.65 -22.81
N ILE A 37 13.02 -17.68 -21.84
CA ILE A 37 14.43 -18.05 -22.08
C ILE A 37 14.55 -19.54 -22.41
N GLU A 38 13.76 -20.40 -21.77
CA GLU A 38 13.74 -21.84 -22.08
C GLU A 38 13.23 -22.09 -23.51
N GLN A 39 12.20 -21.36 -23.95
CA GLN A 39 11.68 -21.45 -25.32
C GLN A 39 12.72 -21.02 -26.37
N GLU A 40 13.50 -19.98 -26.09
CA GLU A 40 14.48 -19.44 -27.05
C GLU A 40 15.83 -20.15 -27.03
N THR A 41 16.28 -20.62 -25.88
CA THR A 41 17.66 -21.11 -25.67
C THR A 41 17.75 -22.58 -25.27
N GLY A 42 16.62 -23.22 -24.93
CA GLY A 42 16.59 -24.56 -24.32
C GLY A 42 17.20 -24.63 -22.91
N SER A 43 17.56 -23.49 -22.32
CA SER A 43 18.19 -23.39 -21.00
C SER A 43 17.27 -22.68 -20.01
N LYS A 44 17.34 -23.06 -18.74
CA LYS A 44 16.60 -22.40 -17.64
C LYS A 44 17.49 -21.43 -16.89
N LEU A 45 16.87 -20.35 -16.38
CA LEU A 45 17.51 -19.48 -15.41
C LEU A 45 17.85 -20.25 -14.13
N LEU A 46 19.00 -19.93 -13.54
CA LEU A 46 19.34 -20.44 -12.22
C LEU A 46 18.39 -19.84 -11.17
N ASN A 47 17.56 -20.68 -10.54
CA ASN A 47 16.73 -20.27 -9.41
C ASN A 47 17.57 -20.31 -8.14
N ILE A 48 17.96 -19.14 -7.65
CA ILE A 48 18.69 -19.03 -6.40
C ILE A 48 17.78 -18.69 -5.21
N GLY A 49 16.55 -18.21 -5.42
CA GLY A 49 15.68 -17.77 -4.33
C GLY A 49 15.43 -16.26 -4.31
N SER A 50 14.77 -15.77 -3.25
CA SER A 50 14.61 -14.33 -2.97
C SER A 50 15.71 -13.81 -2.04
N CYS A 51 15.90 -12.49 -2.04
CA CYS A 51 16.96 -11.81 -1.31
C CYS A 51 17.05 -12.18 0.19
N GLY A 52 18.13 -12.86 0.60
CA GLY A 52 18.35 -13.28 2.00
C GLY A 52 18.44 -12.11 3.00
N LEU A 53 18.84 -10.92 2.54
CA LEU A 53 18.85 -9.71 3.37
C LEU A 53 17.44 -9.30 3.81
N HIS A 54 16.41 -9.54 2.98
CA HIS A 54 15.03 -9.22 3.34
C HIS A 54 14.53 -10.05 4.53
N VAL A 55 14.97 -11.30 4.64
CA VAL A 55 14.63 -12.14 5.79
C VAL A 55 15.24 -11.55 7.07
N MET A 56 16.49 -11.06 7.02
CA MET A 56 17.12 -10.41 8.17
C MET A 56 16.43 -9.09 8.55
N HIS A 57 16.08 -8.25 7.57
CA HIS A 57 15.30 -7.04 7.82
C HIS A 57 13.94 -7.34 8.45
N ASN A 58 13.24 -8.37 7.96
CA ASN A 58 11.94 -8.79 8.48
C ASN A 58 12.05 -9.41 9.88
N ALA A 59 13.09 -10.19 10.16
CA ALA A 59 13.34 -10.77 11.48
C ALA A 59 13.62 -9.67 12.50
N PHE A 60 14.45 -8.68 12.15
CA PHE A 60 14.71 -7.53 13.02
C PHE A 60 13.45 -6.69 13.25
N LYS A 61 12.66 -6.43 12.20
CA LYS A 61 11.33 -5.78 12.29
C LYS A 61 10.41 -6.51 13.27
N ALA A 62 10.29 -7.83 13.12
CA ALA A 62 9.44 -8.66 13.97
C ALA A 62 9.94 -8.65 15.42
N GLY A 63 11.26 -8.75 15.65
CA GLY A 63 11.87 -8.66 16.97
C GLY A 63 11.58 -7.33 17.65
N SER A 64 11.82 -6.21 16.94
CA SER A 64 11.52 -4.87 17.45
C SER A 64 10.04 -4.70 17.79
N ALA A 65 9.13 -5.16 16.92
CA ALA A 65 7.68 -5.07 17.17
C ALA A 65 7.24 -5.84 18.44
N LYS A 66 7.91 -6.94 18.78
CA LYS A 66 7.60 -7.72 20.00
C LYS A 66 8.01 -7.01 21.29
N THR A 67 8.99 -6.10 21.24
CA THR A 67 9.39 -5.31 22.42
C THR A 67 8.32 -4.34 22.87
N LYS A 68 7.44 -3.88 21.95
CA LYS A 68 6.46 -2.81 22.17
C LYS A 68 7.08 -1.50 22.68
N TRP A 69 8.36 -1.27 22.41
CA TRP A 69 9.07 -0.07 22.85
C TRP A 69 8.78 1.17 22.01
N GLY A 70 8.19 1.01 20.82
CA GLY A 70 7.82 2.13 19.95
C GLY A 70 8.99 2.89 19.35
N VAL A 71 10.22 2.36 19.42
CA VAL A 71 11.44 3.04 18.94
C VAL A 71 11.29 3.44 17.46
N GLU A 72 10.75 2.56 16.62
CA GLU A 72 10.51 2.84 15.21
C GLU A 72 9.54 4.02 14.99
N GLN A 73 8.50 4.08 15.81
CA GLN A 73 7.47 5.10 15.69
C GLN A 73 8.02 6.46 16.11
N THR A 74 8.84 6.48 17.17
CA THR A 74 9.54 7.68 17.61
C THR A 74 10.56 8.15 16.59
N LEU A 75 11.40 7.27 16.04
CA LEU A 75 12.40 7.62 15.03
C LEU A 75 11.74 8.21 13.76
N SER A 76 10.67 7.59 13.28
CA SER A 76 9.88 8.10 12.15
C SER A 76 9.23 9.45 12.48
N SER A 77 8.54 9.55 13.63
CA SER A 77 7.84 10.77 14.04
C SER A 77 8.81 11.94 14.25
N LEU A 78 10.00 11.66 14.77
CA LEU A 78 11.03 12.66 15.01
C LEU A 78 11.46 13.33 13.69
N PHE A 79 11.63 12.57 12.61
CA PHE A 79 11.90 13.13 11.28
C PHE A 79 10.73 13.99 10.78
N TRP A 80 9.50 13.46 10.79
CA TRP A 80 8.31 14.17 10.30
C TRP A 80 7.93 15.40 11.13
N LEU A 81 8.41 15.49 12.38
CA LEU A 81 8.27 16.68 13.21
C LEU A 81 9.03 17.88 12.61
N PHE A 82 10.14 17.66 11.89
CA PHE A 82 10.95 18.74 11.33
C PHE A 82 11.00 18.74 9.79
N LYS A 83 10.53 17.67 9.13
CA LYS A 83 10.38 17.64 7.66
C LYS A 83 9.44 18.76 7.21
N ASP A 84 9.85 19.48 6.17
CA ASP A 84 9.07 20.53 5.49
C ASP A 84 8.48 21.61 6.41
N SER A 85 9.15 21.89 7.54
CA SER A 85 8.70 22.90 8.49
C SER A 85 9.82 23.85 8.90
N PRO A 86 10.07 24.90 8.09
CA PRO A 86 11.10 25.91 8.38
C PRO A 86 10.91 26.56 9.76
N ALA A 87 9.67 26.91 10.13
CA ALA A 87 9.36 27.52 11.42
C ALA A 87 9.77 26.63 12.61
N ARG A 88 9.42 25.34 12.59
CA ARG A 88 9.79 24.42 13.68
C ARG A 88 11.30 24.20 13.76
N ARG A 89 11.99 24.19 12.61
CA ARG A 89 13.45 24.07 12.56
C ARG A 89 14.13 25.32 13.11
N GLU A 90 13.61 26.49 12.81
CA GLU A 90 14.08 27.76 13.36
C GLU A 90 13.87 27.81 14.89
N ASP A 91 12.67 27.47 15.37
CA ASP A 91 12.34 27.40 16.79
C ASP A 91 13.24 26.42 17.55
N TYR A 92 13.44 25.22 16.98
CA TYR A 92 14.37 24.23 17.51
C TYR A 92 15.79 24.80 17.61
N SER A 93 16.28 25.44 16.56
CA SER A 93 17.64 25.98 16.53
C SER A 93 17.82 27.12 17.54
N LYS A 94 16.83 28.00 17.68
CA LYS A 94 16.82 29.10 18.65
C LYS A 94 16.83 28.60 20.09
N VAL A 95 15.97 27.64 20.42
CA VAL A 95 15.83 27.15 21.79
C VAL A 95 16.98 26.23 22.18
N THR A 96 17.44 25.39 21.25
CA THR A 96 18.44 24.35 21.57
C THR A 96 19.88 24.79 21.31
N GLY A 97 20.10 25.74 20.41
CA GLY A 97 21.43 26.09 19.90
C GLY A 97 21.98 25.09 18.87
N SER A 98 21.23 24.04 18.54
CA SER A 98 21.64 22.99 17.60
C SER A 98 21.03 23.19 16.21
N ASN A 99 21.86 23.07 15.18
CA ASN A 99 21.42 22.98 13.77
C ASN A 99 21.46 21.53 13.24
N VAL A 100 21.55 20.55 14.13
CA VAL A 100 21.58 19.12 13.79
C VAL A 100 20.15 18.56 13.85
N PHE A 101 19.69 17.96 12.75
CA PHE A 101 18.32 17.47 12.60
C PHE A 101 18.24 15.95 12.44
N PRO A 102 17.06 15.35 12.69
CA PRO A 102 16.85 13.91 12.54
C PRO A 102 17.01 13.44 11.09
N LYS A 103 17.39 12.17 10.91
CA LYS A 103 17.43 11.52 9.59
C LYS A 103 16.14 10.77 9.32
N GLN A 104 15.85 10.53 8.05
CA GLN A 104 14.65 9.82 7.62
C GLN A 104 14.70 8.34 7.99
N TYR A 105 13.67 7.85 8.68
CA TYR A 105 13.50 6.44 8.99
C TYR A 105 13.03 5.64 7.76
N CYS A 106 13.68 4.51 7.47
CA CYS A 106 13.31 3.60 6.40
C CYS A 106 12.45 2.45 6.95
N GLN A 107 11.17 2.40 6.54
CA GLN A 107 10.21 1.38 7.02
C GLN A 107 10.39 0.00 6.37
N HIS A 108 11.06 -0.08 5.23
CA HIS A 108 11.28 -1.34 4.52
C HIS A 108 12.64 -1.97 4.86
N ARG A 109 13.61 -1.17 5.32
CA ARG A 109 15.00 -1.62 5.53
C ARG A 109 15.47 -1.30 6.92
N TRP A 110 14.98 -2.08 7.88
CA TRP A 110 15.08 -1.74 9.29
C TRP A 110 16.53 -1.63 9.81
N LEU A 111 17.40 -2.54 9.38
CA LEU A 111 18.81 -2.54 9.74
C LEU A 111 19.62 -1.40 9.09
N GLU A 112 19.10 -0.71 8.07
CA GLU A 112 19.74 0.51 7.53
C GLU A 112 19.47 1.75 8.40
N ASN A 113 18.63 1.64 9.44
CA ASN A 113 18.32 2.74 10.36
C ASN A 113 19.37 2.94 11.47
N VAL A 114 20.56 2.32 11.37
CA VAL A 114 21.71 2.61 12.26
C VAL A 114 22.01 4.12 12.31
N PRO A 115 22.32 4.81 11.19
CA PRO A 115 22.59 6.25 11.21
C PRO A 115 21.38 7.10 11.65
N VAL A 116 20.15 6.59 11.48
CA VAL A 116 18.93 7.27 11.94
C VAL A 116 18.85 7.24 13.46
N THR A 117 19.12 6.09 14.05
CA THR A 117 19.07 5.87 15.50
C THR A 117 20.23 6.59 16.19
N GLU A 118 21.44 6.53 15.63
CA GLU A 118 22.58 7.31 16.13
C GLU A 118 22.27 8.80 16.17
N ARG A 119 21.73 9.34 15.07
CA ARG A 119 21.32 10.74 15.01
C ARG A 119 20.25 11.06 16.04
N ALA A 120 19.26 10.19 16.23
CA ALA A 120 18.19 10.42 17.21
C ALA A 120 18.73 10.45 18.65
N ILE A 121 19.67 9.56 18.99
CA ILE A 121 20.35 9.54 20.29
C ILE A 121 21.19 10.81 20.49
N GLU A 122 21.97 11.20 19.47
CA GLU A 122 22.82 12.41 19.47
C GLU A 122 22.02 13.66 19.82
N ILE A 123 20.86 13.86 19.18
CA ILE A 123 20.05 15.07 19.34
C ILE A 123 19.02 14.97 20.47
N TRP A 124 18.91 13.82 21.17
CA TRP A 124 17.84 13.59 22.13
C TRP A 124 17.75 14.65 23.23
N PRO A 125 18.86 15.13 23.84
CA PRO A 125 18.79 16.21 24.84
C PRO A 125 18.20 17.50 24.28
N HIS A 126 18.51 17.83 23.03
CA HIS A 126 17.95 19.00 22.34
C HIS A 126 16.46 18.82 22.05
N VAL A 127 16.03 17.61 21.68
CA VAL A 127 14.61 17.27 21.47
C VAL A 127 13.83 17.44 22.76
N GLN A 128 14.35 16.94 23.89
CA GLN A 128 13.74 17.13 25.21
C GLN A 128 13.59 18.61 25.55
N LYS A 129 14.62 19.42 25.29
CA LYS A 129 14.58 20.87 25.50
C LYS A 129 13.51 21.55 24.63
N TYR A 130 13.42 21.18 23.35
CA TYR A 130 12.39 21.69 22.44
C TYR A 130 10.97 21.35 22.92
N VAL A 131 10.72 20.09 23.30
CA VAL A 131 9.43 19.64 23.83
C VAL A 131 9.08 20.38 25.13
N ALA A 132 10.06 20.57 26.03
CA ALA A 132 9.87 21.33 27.25
C ALA A 132 9.47 22.79 26.98
N SER A 133 10.10 23.47 26.04
CA SER A 133 9.73 24.85 25.65
C SER A 133 8.33 24.94 25.04
N VAL A 134 7.91 23.96 24.24
CA VAL A 134 6.52 23.89 23.74
C VAL A 134 5.52 23.70 24.90
N ARG A 135 5.80 22.78 25.83
CA ARG A 135 4.95 22.53 27.01
C ARG A 135 4.87 23.74 27.95
N ALA A 136 5.97 24.48 28.08
CA ALA A 136 6.03 25.74 28.82
C ALA A 136 5.37 26.92 28.09
N LYS A 137 4.74 26.69 26.92
CA LYS A 137 4.10 27.70 26.07
C LYS A 137 5.05 28.81 25.59
N GLN A 138 6.35 28.55 25.56
CA GLN A 138 7.36 29.45 25.00
C GLN A 138 7.40 29.38 23.47
N LEU A 139 6.94 28.26 22.91
CA LEU A 139 6.84 28.01 21.47
C LEU A 139 5.41 27.62 21.08
N PRO A 140 5.00 27.84 19.81
CA PRO A 140 3.71 27.36 19.31
C PRO A 140 3.60 25.83 19.40
N ASP A 141 2.43 25.33 19.84
CA ASP A 141 2.13 23.90 19.84
C ASP A 141 1.94 23.39 18.39
N PRO A 142 2.76 22.43 17.92
CA PRO A 142 2.62 21.88 16.58
C PRO A 142 1.30 21.15 16.31
N LYS A 143 0.56 20.72 17.34
CA LYS A 143 -0.71 19.95 17.24
C LYS A 143 -0.67 18.80 16.23
N SER A 144 0.48 18.16 16.10
CA SER A 144 0.73 17.10 15.11
C SER A 144 0.91 15.75 15.80
N LYS A 145 0.51 14.67 15.12
CA LYS A 145 0.73 13.29 15.61
C LYS A 145 2.22 13.01 15.85
N SER A 146 3.08 13.55 15.00
CA SER A 146 4.53 13.43 15.16
C SER A 146 5.01 14.07 16.47
N PHE A 147 4.50 15.26 16.81
CA PHE A 147 4.82 15.91 18.07
C PHE A 147 4.31 15.14 19.28
N SER A 148 3.08 14.62 19.25
CA SER A 148 2.53 13.85 20.38
C SER A 148 3.35 12.60 20.67
N VAL A 149 3.75 11.85 19.63
CA VAL A 149 4.60 10.66 19.78
C VAL A 149 5.98 11.02 20.37
N VAL A 150 6.61 12.07 19.85
CA VAL A 150 7.93 12.51 20.34
C VAL A 150 7.82 13.00 21.79
N ALA A 151 6.78 13.76 22.13
CA ALA A 151 6.56 14.27 23.48
C ALA A 151 6.32 13.13 24.48
N GLU A 152 5.50 12.14 24.12
CA GLU A 152 5.30 10.92 24.93
C GLU A 152 6.60 10.13 25.11
N SER A 153 7.41 10.04 24.06
CA SER A 153 8.73 9.39 24.14
C SER A 153 9.72 10.16 25.03
N CYS A 154 9.58 11.49 25.13
CA CYS A 154 10.36 12.30 26.07
C CYS A 154 9.97 12.07 27.53
N ASP A 155 8.76 11.57 27.80
CA ASP A 155 8.30 11.20 29.14
C ASP A 155 8.79 9.82 29.58
N ASP A 156 9.27 8.99 28.64
CA ASP A 156 9.86 7.70 28.92
C ASP A 156 11.34 7.84 29.33
N PRO A 157 11.70 7.66 30.61
CA PRO A 157 13.08 7.81 31.08
C PRO A 157 14.02 6.74 30.47
N LEU A 158 13.47 5.67 29.92
CA LEU A 158 14.23 4.57 29.32
C LEU A 158 14.32 4.66 27.79
N PHE A 159 13.78 5.71 27.16
CA PHE A 159 13.76 5.80 25.70
C PHE A 159 15.17 5.71 25.10
N VAL A 160 16.13 6.47 25.63
CA VAL A 160 17.52 6.46 25.15
C VAL A 160 18.13 5.07 25.32
N THR A 161 17.85 4.38 26.42
CA THR A 161 18.29 3.00 26.65
C THR A 161 17.70 2.04 25.62
N LYS A 162 16.40 2.13 25.36
CA LYS A 162 15.69 1.32 24.34
C LYS A 162 16.26 1.57 22.93
N ALA A 163 16.53 2.84 22.59
CA ALA A 163 17.16 3.22 21.33
C ALA A 163 18.60 2.68 21.23
N ASN A 164 19.37 2.67 22.31
CA ASN A 164 20.72 2.08 22.34
C ASN A 164 20.69 0.55 22.19
N ILE A 165 19.71 -0.14 22.77
CA ILE A 165 19.52 -1.59 22.56
C ILE A 165 19.18 -1.86 21.09
N PHE A 166 18.23 -1.12 20.53
CA PHE A 166 17.90 -1.19 19.10
C PHE A 166 19.14 -0.97 18.22
N LEU A 167 19.92 0.07 18.52
CA LEU A 167 21.14 0.40 17.80
C LEU A 167 22.20 -0.70 17.91
N SER A 168 22.41 -1.24 19.12
CA SER A 168 23.38 -2.30 19.37
C SER A 168 23.08 -3.53 18.51
N ILE A 169 21.82 -3.99 18.52
CA ILE A 169 21.39 -5.13 17.70
C ILE A 169 21.54 -4.80 16.21
N ALA A 170 21.17 -3.60 15.76
CA ALA A 170 21.31 -3.22 14.35
C ALA A 170 22.79 -3.16 13.90
N LYS A 171 23.68 -2.64 14.75
CA LYS A 171 25.13 -2.56 14.50
C LYS A 171 25.77 -3.93 14.36
N GLU A 172 25.29 -4.93 15.10
CA GLU A 172 25.78 -6.30 14.93
C GLU A 172 25.60 -6.77 13.48
N PHE A 173 24.50 -6.45 12.81
CA PHE A 173 24.27 -6.90 11.42
C PHE A 173 24.86 -5.98 10.35
N GLN A 174 25.36 -4.80 10.71
CA GLN A 174 25.86 -3.81 9.76
C GLN A 174 27.03 -4.29 8.90
N PRO A 175 28.06 -5.00 9.42
CA PRO A 175 29.14 -5.53 8.59
C PRO A 175 28.66 -6.53 7.54
N LEU A 176 27.68 -7.36 7.90
CA LEU A 176 27.07 -8.32 6.99
C LEU A 176 26.28 -7.58 5.91
N LEU A 177 25.48 -6.57 6.26
CA LEU A 177 24.75 -5.78 5.27
C LEU A 177 25.68 -5.11 4.26
N LEU A 178 26.71 -4.42 4.73
CA LEU A 178 27.68 -3.74 3.86
C LEU A 178 28.41 -4.70 2.92
N LYS A 179 28.68 -5.93 3.37
CA LYS A 179 29.33 -6.96 2.55
C LYS A 179 28.42 -7.52 1.47
N TYR A 180 27.13 -7.67 1.76
CA TYR A 180 26.17 -8.35 0.89
C TYR A 180 25.26 -7.41 0.09
N GLN A 181 25.24 -6.11 0.39
CA GLN A 181 24.61 -5.08 -0.42
C GLN A 181 25.52 -4.64 -1.56
N THR A 182 25.75 -5.53 -2.53
CA THR A 182 26.63 -5.28 -3.68
C THR A 182 26.13 -5.98 -4.94
N ASP A 183 26.49 -5.46 -6.11
CA ASP A 183 26.24 -6.09 -7.41
C ASP A 183 27.13 -7.31 -7.69
N ARG A 184 28.11 -7.58 -6.82
CA ARG A 184 29.03 -8.71 -6.98
C ARG A 184 28.35 -10.03 -6.61
N PRO A 185 28.73 -11.17 -7.24
CA PRO A 185 28.19 -12.49 -6.90
C PRO A 185 28.77 -13.00 -5.59
N VAL A 186 28.39 -12.37 -4.47
CA VAL A 186 28.86 -12.71 -3.13
C VAL A 186 28.05 -13.84 -2.48
N LEU A 187 26.98 -14.30 -3.15
CA LEU A 187 26.08 -15.35 -2.64
C LEU A 187 26.80 -16.59 -2.09
N PRO A 188 27.81 -17.18 -2.78
CA PRO A 188 28.44 -18.42 -2.31
C PRO A 188 29.07 -18.29 -0.92
N PHE A 189 29.37 -17.07 -0.49
CA PHE A 189 29.99 -16.79 0.80
C PHE A 189 28.96 -16.55 1.92
N PHE A 190 27.68 -16.32 1.61
CA PHE A 190 26.66 -15.85 2.55
C PHE A 190 26.45 -16.79 3.73
N GLY A 191 26.25 -18.09 3.47
CA GLY A 191 26.06 -19.08 4.53
C GLY A 191 27.26 -19.19 5.46
N GLN A 192 28.48 -19.20 4.90
CA GLN A 192 29.72 -19.31 5.69
C GLN A 192 29.97 -18.05 6.52
N ASP A 193 29.79 -16.86 5.94
CA ASP A 193 29.98 -15.60 6.64
C ASP A 193 28.93 -15.39 7.73
N LEU A 194 27.68 -15.76 7.46
CA LEU A 194 26.63 -15.73 8.46
C LEU A 194 26.93 -16.69 9.62
N PHE A 195 27.44 -17.89 9.34
CA PHE A 195 27.89 -18.81 10.39
C PHE A 195 29.04 -18.22 11.21
N LYS A 196 30.04 -17.61 10.56
CA LYS A 196 31.13 -16.92 11.25
C LYS A 196 30.62 -15.78 12.13
N HIS A 197 29.61 -15.05 11.64
CA HIS A 197 29.06 -13.87 12.29
C HIS A 197 28.13 -14.20 13.47
N MET A 198 27.35 -15.27 13.35
CA MET A 198 26.34 -15.66 14.35
C MET A 198 26.56 -17.01 15.00
N GLY A 199 26.86 -18.04 14.20
CA GLY A 199 26.94 -19.43 14.67
C GLY A 199 28.16 -19.74 15.54
N ASN A 200 29.22 -18.96 15.43
CA ASN A 200 30.40 -19.06 16.30
C ASN A 200 30.22 -18.37 17.65
N LYS A 201 29.16 -17.58 17.85
CA LYS A 201 28.91 -16.85 19.10
C LYS A 201 28.08 -17.73 20.07
N PRO A 202 28.63 -18.17 21.21
CA PRO A 202 27.93 -19.06 22.13
C PRO A 202 26.65 -18.42 22.69
N GLU A 203 26.63 -17.09 22.84
CA GLU A 203 25.47 -16.33 23.31
C GLU A 203 24.28 -16.44 22.35
N TRP A 204 24.52 -16.72 21.08
CA TRP A 204 23.51 -16.74 20.01
C TRP A 204 23.18 -18.15 19.53
N LYS A 205 23.63 -19.20 20.21
CA LYS A 205 23.44 -20.60 19.79
C LYS A 205 21.98 -20.93 19.42
N ASN A 206 21.03 -20.53 20.26
CA ASN A 206 19.59 -20.76 20.03
C ASN A 206 19.07 -19.98 18.82
N LEU A 207 19.54 -18.74 18.63
CA LEU A 207 19.18 -17.91 17.49
C LEU A 207 19.79 -18.48 16.19
N TRP A 208 21.04 -18.95 16.24
CA TRP A 208 21.70 -19.60 15.12
C TRP A 208 20.96 -20.85 14.66
N ASP A 209 20.46 -21.68 15.59
CA ASP A 209 19.68 -22.87 15.22
C ASP A 209 18.40 -22.55 14.44
N LEU A 210 17.75 -21.43 14.77
CA LEU A 210 16.60 -20.91 14.04
C LEU A 210 17.01 -20.33 12.69
N VAL A 211 17.99 -19.43 12.68
CA VAL A 211 18.52 -18.73 11.51
C VAL A 211 19.04 -19.72 10.47
N ARG A 212 19.75 -20.77 10.90
CA ARG A 212 20.23 -21.87 10.07
C ARG A 212 19.07 -22.56 9.34
N LYS A 213 17.96 -22.86 10.03
CA LYS A 213 16.78 -23.51 9.44
C LYS A 213 16.03 -22.61 8.46
N VAL A 214 15.99 -21.30 8.73
CA VAL A 214 15.24 -20.31 7.92
C VAL A 214 16.05 -19.84 6.71
N LEU A 215 17.36 -19.61 6.86
CA LEU A 215 18.20 -18.99 5.83
C LEU A 215 18.95 -19.99 4.96
N LEU A 216 19.12 -21.26 5.35
CA LEU A 216 19.78 -22.24 4.47
C LEU A 216 18.93 -22.62 3.23
N LEU A 217 17.63 -22.28 3.21
CA LEU A 217 16.70 -22.68 2.14
C LEU A 217 16.28 -21.53 1.18
N SER A 218 16.79 -20.30 1.32
CA SER A 218 16.37 -19.14 0.50
C SER A 218 17.55 -18.25 0.12
N HIS A 219 17.90 -18.14 -1.18
CA HIS A 219 19.19 -17.55 -1.58
C HIS A 219 19.19 -16.66 -2.85
N GLY A 220 18.33 -15.66 -2.96
CA GLY A 220 18.53 -14.57 -3.94
C GLY A 220 19.58 -13.56 -3.48
N GLN A 221 20.31 -12.91 -4.38
CA GLN A 221 21.09 -11.68 -4.09
C GLN A 221 20.56 -10.53 -4.93
N ALA A 222 19.62 -9.73 -4.41
CA ALA A 222 19.16 -8.55 -5.12
C ALA A 222 19.97 -7.32 -4.73
N SER A 223 20.57 -6.67 -5.73
CA SER A 223 21.24 -5.39 -5.57
C SER A 223 20.28 -4.28 -5.12
N VAL A 224 20.87 -3.32 -4.44
CA VAL A 224 20.24 -2.14 -3.88
C VAL A 224 20.16 -1.06 -4.96
N GLU A 225 19.12 -1.12 -5.81
CA GLU A 225 18.30 0.02 -6.27
C GLU A 225 17.40 -0.34 -7.49
N ARG A 226 16.13 0.12 -7.43
CA ARG A 226 15.21 0.41 -8.56
C ARG A 226 14.67 -0.74 -9.44
N GLY A 227 14.77 -2.00 -9.05
CA GLY A 227 14.05 -3.10 -9.70
C GLY A 227 12.68 -3.38 -9.06
N PHE A 228 11.59 -3.03 -9.77
CA PHE A 228 10.19 -3.52 -9.62
C PHE A 228 9.54 -3.63 -8.23
N SER A 229 10.00 -2.90 -7.21
CA SER A 229 9.23 -2.71 -5.98
C SER A 229 8.18 -1.61 -6.18
N VAL A 230 7.00 -1.95 -6.72
CA VAL A 230 5.80 -1.15 -6.46
C VAL A 230 5.32 -1.52 -5.05
N ASN A 231 6.04 -1.05 -4.05
CA ASN A 231 5.57 -1.18 -2.67
C ASN A 231 4.40 -0.21 -2.50
N ARG A 232 3.20 -0.78 -2.29
CA ARG A 232 1.98 -0.06 -1.90
C ARG A 232 2.13 0.72 -0.57
N GLU A 233 3.24 0.48 0.14
CA GLU A 233 3.60 1.03 1.44
C GLU A 233 4.76 2.04 1.40
N ILE A 234 5.19 2.51 0.21
CA ILE A 234 6.11 3.67 0.15
C ILE A 234 5.32 4.90 0.60
N GLU A 235 5.29 5.14 1.90
CA GLU A 235 4.79 6.38 2.53
C GLU A 235 5.64 7.59 2.16
N VAL A 236 6.79 7.40 1.52
CA VAL A 236 7.77 8.49 1.36
C VAL A 236 7.27 9.54 0.40
N GLU A 237 6.54 9.19 -0.66
CA GLU A 237 5.89 10.14 -1.57
C GLU A 237 5.04 9.38 -2.59
N ASN A 238 3.81 8.98 -2.23
CA ASN A 238 2.78 8.68 -3.25
C ASN A 238 2.27 10.00 -3.86
N MET A 239 3.22 10.78 -4.40
CA MET A 239 2.94 12.05 -5.05
C MET A 239 2.21 11.75 -6.34
N LYS A 240 1.03 12.37 -6.50
CA LYS A 240 0.33 12.38 -7.78
C LYS A 240 1.25 13.03 -8.82
N GLU A 241 1.16 12.58 -10.07
CA GLU A 241 1.94 13.09 -11.21
C GLU A 241 2.05 14.61 -11.24
N ARG A 242 0.94 15.31 -10.97
CA ARG A 242 0.89 16.77 -10.90
C ARG A 242 1.89 17.38 -9.91
N THR A 243 2.08 16.75 -8.75
CA THR A 243 3.04 17.21 -7.73
C THR A 243 4.48 16.98 -8.19
N LEU A 244 4.75 15.84 -8.84
CA LEU A 244 6.07 15.53 -9.40
C LEU A 244 6.45 16.51 -10.51
N VAL A 245 5.51 16.82 -11.41
CA VAL A 245 5.72 17.81 -12.47
C VAL A 245 5.99 19.20 -11.87
N ALA A 246 5.23 19.61 -10.86
CA ALA A 246 5.43 20.90 -10.20
C ALA A 246 6.81 21.00 -9.51
N GLN A 247 7.22 19.96 -8.77
CA GLN A 247 8.55 19.94 -8.15
C GLN A 247 9.67 19.96 -9.18
N ARG A 248 9.52 19.22 -10.28
CA ARG A 248 10.49 19.20 -11.37
C ARG A 248 10.66 20.56 -12.02
N ILE A 249 9.55 21.25 -12.32
CA ILE A 249 9.59 22.63 -12.87
C ILE A 249 10.38 23.56 -11.94
N ILE A 250 10.16 23.46 -10.62
CA ILE A 250 10.89 24.27 -9.63
C ILE A 250 12.37 23.92 -9.64
N SER A 251 12.69 22.62 -9.61
CA SER A 251 14.09 22.16 -9.57
C SER A 251 14.86 22.50 -10.83
N ASP A 252 14.22 22.39 -12.00
CA ASP A 252 14.79 22.74 -13.30
C ASP A 252 15.08 24.25 -13.35
N HIS A 253 14.15 25.08 -12.86
CA HIS A 253 14.35 26.52 -12.81
C HIS A 253 15.47 26.92 -11.84
N VAL A 254 15.51 26.35 -10.63
CA VAL A 254 16.59 26.61 -9.65
C VAL A 254 17.95 26.22 -10.21
N SER A 255 18.02 25.10 -10.95
CA SER A 255 19.25 24.65 -11.59
C SER A 255 19.66 25.58 -12.73
N TYR A 256 18.71 26.01 -13.56
CA TYR A 256 18.95 26.97 -14.65
C TYR A 256 19.50 28.31 -14.17
N VAL A 257 19.00 28.82 -13.04
CA VAL A 257 19.42 30.10 -12.46
C VAL A 257 20.71 29.98 -11.62
N GLY A 258 21.28 28.78 -11.52
CA GLY A 258 22.56 28.54 -10.85
C GLY A 258 22.49 28.51 -9.33
N GLY A 259 21.31 28.19 -8.76
CA GLY A 259 21.09 28.06 -7.33
C GLY A 259 19.99 28.96 -6.77
N LEU A 260 19.56 28.63 -5.55
CA LEU A 260 18.43 29.28 -4.87
C LEU A 260 18.64 30.78 -4.62
N THR A 261 19.88 31.24 -4.41
CA THR A 261 20.20 32.65 -4.11
C THR A 261 20.01 33.59 -5.30
N ASN A 262 19.96 33.04 -6.52
CA ASN A 262 19.88 33.80 -7.75
C ASN A 262 18.43 33.88 -8.29
N VAL A 263 17.49 33.18 -7.65
CA VAL A 263 16.07 33.20 -8.05
C VAL A 263 15.45 34.54 -7.67
N SER A 264 15.08 35.34 -8.66
CA SER A 264 14.42 36.63 -8.45
C SER A 264 13.02 36.44 -7.84
N ILE A 265 12.74 37.10 -6.72
CA ILE A 265 11.41 37.09 -6.09
C ILE A 265 10.48 37.99 -6.90
N THR A 266 9.65 37.39 -7.75
CA THR A 266 8.66 38.12 -8.55
C THR A 266 7.33 38.28 -7.81
N LYS A 267 6.46 39.20 -8.26
CA LYS A 267 5.13 39.42 -7.67
C LYS A 267 4.24 38.16 -7.79
N GLU A 268 4.43 37.38 -8.83
CA GLU A 268 3.75 36.10 -9.05
C GLU A 268 4.16 35.07 -8.00
N LEU A 269 5.45 35.06 -7.62
CA LEU A 269 5.96 34.18 -6.57
C LEU A 269 5.41 34.56 -5.19
N LEU A 270 5.21 35.86 -4.94
CA LEU A 270 4.53 36.37 -3.74
C LEU A 270 3.03 36.02 -3.72
N SER A 271 2.40 35.87 -4.89
CA SER A 271 1.00 35.43 -5.02
C SER A 271 0.78 33.95 -4.61
N ALA A 272 1.87 33.19 -4.47
CA ALA A 272 1.85 31.82 -3.94
C ALA A 272 1.41 31.74 -2.46
N SER A 273 1.28 32.88 -1.76
CA SER A 273 0.62 32.96 -0.45
C SER A 273 -0.80 32.38 -0.45
N SER A 274 -1.48 32.37 -1.60
CA SER A 274 -2.81 31.74 -1.79
C SER A 274 -2.76 30.22 -2.02
N ALA A 275 -1.58 29.60 -2.07
CA ALA A 275 -1.42 28.17 -2.36
C ALA A 275 -2.20 27.26 -1.39
N ARG A 276 -2.25 27.65 -0.11
CA ARG A 276 -3.04 26.92 0.90
C ARG A 276 -4.53 26.94 0.58
N GLN A 277 -5.08 28.08 0.17
CA GLN A 277 -6.49 28.20 -0.20
C GLN A 277 -6.79 27.37 -1.45
N ARG A 278 -5.95 27.48 -2.48
CA ARG A 278 -6.08 26.69 -3.71
C ARG A 278 -6.01 25.18 -3.45
N TYR A 279 -5.13 24.76 -2.54
CA TYR A 279 -5.05 23.35 -2.13
C TYR A 279 -6.31 22.89 -1.39
N ARG A 280 -6.90 23.72 -0.53
CA ARG A 280 -8.17 23.39 0.13
C ARG A 280 -9.32 23.25 -0.87
N SER A 281 -9.43 24.18 -1.83
CA SER A 281 -10.43 24.06 -2.91
C SER A 281 -10.22 22.79 -3.73
N PHE A 282 -8.98 22.44 -4.07
CA PHE A 282 -8.67 21.19 -4.76
C PHE A 282 -9.11 19.94 -3.96
N LEU A 283 -8.90 19.92 -2.64
CA LEU A 283 -9.35 18.80 -1.80
C LEU A 283 -10.89 18.71 -1.72
N GLU A 284 -11.58 19.86 -1.69
CA GLU A 284 -13.04 19.92 -1.74
C GLU A 284 -13.57 19.40 -3.08
N ASP A 285 -12.95 19.79 -4.18
CA ASP A 285 -13.30 19.31 -5.52
C ASP A 285 -13.05 17.80 -5.67
N GLU A 286 -11.92 17.28 -5.15
CA GLU A 286 -11.63 15.84 -5.18
C GLU A 286 -12.65 15.05 -4.35
N LYS A 287 -13.06 15.59 -3.20
CA LYS A 287 -14.10 14.97 -2.37
C LYS A 287 -15.44 14.95 -3.11
N LYS A 288 -15.83 16.06 -3.73
CA LYS A 288 -17.06 16.17 -4.50
C LYS A 288 -17.08 15.22 -5.69
N GLN A 289 -15.98 15.11 -6.44
CA GLN A 289 -15.85 14.17 -7.55
C GLN A 289 -16.02 12.71 -7.09
N LYS A 290 -15.45 12.33 -5.93
CA LYS A 290 -15.64 10.98 -5.38
C LYS A 290 -17.10 10.73 -4.96
N GLU A 291 -17.75 11.71 -4.34
CA GLU A 291 -19.16 11.62 -3.98
C GLU A 291 -20.06 11.51 -5.22
N ASP A 292 -19.77 12.27 -6.27
CA ASP A 292 -20.50 12.22 -7.54
C ASP A 292 -20.29 10.89 -8.28
N LEU A 293 -19.06 10.35 -8.28
CA LEU A 293 -18.75 9.01 -8.80
C LEU A 293 -19.53 7.92 -8.07
N LEU A 294 -19.49 7.91 -6.73
CA LEU A 294 -20.23 6.95 -5.91
C LEU A 294 -21.74 7.07 -6.12
N ARG A 295 -22.26 8.29 -6.26
CA ARG A 295 -23.67 8.53 -6.58
C ARG A 295 -24.03 8.01 -7.97
N GLY A 296 -23.16 8.22 -8.95
CA GLY A 296 -23.29 7.69 -10.31
C GLY A 296 -23.30 6.16 -10.35
N GLU A 297 -22.40 5.50 -9.64
CA GLU A 297 -22.33 4.04 -9.52
C GLU A 297 -23.59 3.47 -8.86
N LYS A 298 -24.05 4.06 -7.75
CA LYS A 298 -25.31 3.66 -7.10
C LYS A 298 -26.51 3.80 -8.02
N ARG A 299 -26.59 4.92 -8.76
CA ARG A 299 -27.66 5.15 -9.74
C ARG A 299 -27.62 4.15 -10.89
N LYS A 300 -26.42 3.80 -11.37
CA LYS A 300 -26.24 2.77 -12.41
C LYS A 300 -26.69 1.39 -11.92
N ALA A 301 -26.30 0.99 -10.72
CA ALA A 301 -26.72 -0.27 -10.12
C ALA A 301 -28.26 -0.34 -9.93
N LEU A 302 -28.88 0.74 -9.48
CA LEU A 302 -30.34 0.83 -9.37
C LEU A 302 -31.04 0.73 -10.73
N LEU A 303 -30.49 1.34 -11.78
CA LEU A 303 -31.03 1.24 -13.13
C LEU A 303 -30.95 -0.20 -13.69
N GLU A 304 -29.85 -0.91 -13.45
CA GLU A 304 -29.67 -2.31 -13.82
C GLU A 304 -30.67 -3.21 -13.08
N GLU A 305 -30.85 -3.00 -11.78
CA GLU A 305 -31.84 -3.73 -10.97
C GLU A 305 -33.29 -3.51 -11.48
N VAL A 306 -33.63 -2.27 -11.84
CA VAL A 306 -34.93 -1.94 -12.43
C VAL A 306 -35.13 -2.63 -13.79
N ASP A 307 -34.10 -2.70 -14.63
CA ASP A 307 -34.19 -3.38 -15.93
C ASP A 307 -34.42 -4.90 -15.76
N GLU A 308 -33.71 -5.53 -14.82
CA GLU A 308 -33.91 -6.95 -14.52
C GLU A 308 -35.30 -7.25 -13.93
N LEU A 309 -35.80 -6.38 -13.05
CA LEU A 309 -37.17 -6.50 -12.53
C LEU A 309 -38.22 -6.34 -13.65
N LYS A 310 -38.01 -5.43 -14.62
CA LYS A 310 -38.89 -5.28 -15.80
C LYS A 310 -38.88 -6.54 -16.67
N LYS A 311 -37.71 -7.14 -16.94
CA LYS A 311 -37.59 -8.39 -17.69
C LYS A 311 -38.31 -9.54 -16.97
N THR A 312 -38.11 -9.65 -15.67
CA THR A 312 -38.74 -10.68 -14.83
C THR A 312 -40.26 -10.52 -14.82
N ARG A 313 -40.76 -9.29 -14.67
CA ARG A 313 -42.19 -8.96 -14.76
C ARG A 313 -42.80 -9.46 -16.08
N LYS A 314 -42.18 -9.10 -17.21
CA LYS A 314 -42.63 -9.51 -18.55
C LYS A 314 -42.64 -11.04 -18.72
N ARG A 315 -41.66 -11.75 -18.14
CA ARG A 315 -41.61 -13.22 -18.19
C ARG A 315 -42.76 -13.86 -17.42
N ILE A 316 -43.09 -13.33 -16.24
CA ILE A 316 -44.20 -13.84 -15.42
C ILE A 316 -45.55 -13.55 -16.09
N GLU A 317 -45.73 -12.35 -16.66
CA GLU A 317 -46.93 -11.99 -17.45
C GLU A 317 -47.16 -12.99 -18.60
N LEU A 318 -46.10 -13.35 -19.35
CA LEU A 318 -46.17 -14.35 -20.42
C LEU A 318 -46.47 -15.76 -19.91
N ASN A 319 -45.94 -16.14 -18.74
CA ASN A 319 -46.24 -17.45 -18.13
C ASN A 319 -47.70 -17.53 -17.67
N ILE A 320 -48.24 -16.47 -17.08
CA ILE A 320 -49.65 -16.40 -16.66
C ILE A 320 -50.56 -16.54 -17.88
N SER A 321 -50.30 -15.79 -18.96
CA SER A 321 -51.12 -15.87 -20.18
C SER A 321 -51.05 -17.27 -20.82
N GLY A 322 -49.87 -17.89 -20.86
CA GLY A 322 -49.69 -19.26 -21.35
C GLY A 322 -50.42 -20.31 -20.51
N LEU A 323 -50.38 -20.19 -19.17
CA LEU A 323 -51.10 -21.08 -18.26
C LEU A 323 -52.62 -20.94 -18.39
N LEU A 324 -53.13 -19.72 -18.54
CA LEU A 324 -54.56 -19.48 -18.74
C LEU A 324 -55.05 -20.04 -20.08
N SER A 325 -54.31 -19.79 -21.17
CA SER A 325 -54.63 -20.37 -22.49
C SER A 325 -54.63 -21.89 -22.46
N SER A 326 -53.64 -22.50 -21.81
CA SER A 326 -53.57 -23.96 -21.65
C SER A 326 -54.72 -24.50 -20.80
N ALA A 327 -55.14 -23.76 -19.76
CA ALA A 327 -56.27 -24.12 -18.93
C ALA A 327 -57.60 -24.05 -19.71
N ASP A 328 -57.77 -23.04 -20.57
CA ASP A 328 -58.93 -22.89 -21.45
C ASP A 328 -59.01 -24.04 -22.46
N ASP A 329 -57.88 -24.42 -23.08
CA ASP A 329 -57.80 -25.57 -24.00
C ASP A 329 -58.17 -26.88 -23.32
N GLN A 330 -57.71 -27.11 -22.09
CA GLN A 330 -58.04 -28.31 -21.31
C GLN A 330 -59.51 -28.34 -20.91
N ALA A 331 -60.11 -27.19 -20.59
CA ALA A 331 -61.54 -27.10 -20.30
C ALA A 331 -62.40 -27.41 -21.54
N ALA A 332 -62.04 -26.87 -22.70
CA ALA A 332 -62.73 -27.15 -23.97
C ALA A 332 -62.63 -28.63 -24.38
N LYS A 333 -61.46 -29.26 -24.19
CA LYS A 333 -61.28 -30.70 -24.44
C LYS A 333 -62.09 -31.57 -23.49
N ALA A 334 -62.20 -31.16 -22.22
CA ALA A 334 -63.01 -31.87 -21.23
C ALA A 334 -64.50 -31.87 -21.61
N GLU A 335 -65.01 -30.75 -22.13
CA GLU A 335 -66.39 -30.62 -22.59
C GLU A 335 -66.67 -31.49 -23.81
N GLN A 336 -65.74 -31.57 -24.76
CA GLN A 336 -65.87 -32.40 -25.96
C GLN A 336 -65.79 -33.91 -25.69
N LEU A 337 -64.91 -34.33 -24.78
CA LEU A 337 -64.60 -35.75 -24.53
C LEU A 337 -65.33 -36.33 -23.30
N GLY A 338 -66.00 -35.49 -22.49
CA GLY A 338 -66.67 -35.90 -21.26
C GLY A 338 -65.71 -36.37 -20.14
N GLN A 339 -64.43 -35.98 -20.21
CA GLN A 339 -63.40 -36.46 -19.29
C GLN A 339 -63.18 -35.50 -18.10
N VAL A 340 -63.75 -35.85 -16.95
CA VAL A 340 -63.61 -35.12 -15.68
C VAL A 340 -62.15 -34.87 -15.25
N PRO A 341 -61.17 -35.77 -15.48
CA PRO A 341 -59.76 -35.51 -15.13
C PRO A 341 -59.15 -34.27 -15.80
N LEU A 342 -59.61 -33.90 -17.01
CA LEU A 342 -59.12 -32.72 -17.73
C LEU A 342 -59.58 -31.41 -17.07
N ILE A 343 -60.74 -31.41 -16.41
CA ILE A 343 -61.22 -30.28 -15.58
C ILE A 343 -60.31 -30.10 -14.36
N ALA A 344 -59.88 -31.19 -13.72
CA ALA A 344 -58.95 -31.12 -12.60
C ALA A 344 -57.59 -30.53 -13.03
N GLN A 345 -57.10 -30.88 -14.22
CA GLN A 345 -55.88 -30.31 -14.80
C GLN A 345 -56.04 -28.82 -15.13
N SER A 346 -57.16 -28.42 -15.75
CA SER A 346 -57.46 -27.00 -16.01
C SER A 346 -57.48 -26.17 -14.72
N ASN A 347 -58.15 -26.67 -13.68
CA ASN A 347 -58.21 -25.99 -12.39
C ASN A 347 -56.84 -25.90 -11.70
N ALA A 348 -55.99 -26.93 -11.82
CA ALA A 348 -54.62 -26.88 -11.31
C ALA A 348 -53.78 -25.80 -12.02
N MET A 349 -53.92 -25.67 -13.34
CA MET A 349 -53.24 -24.62 -14.12
C MET A 349 -53.73 -23.21 -13.76
N ARG A 350 -55.05 -23.03 -13.55
CA ARG A 350 -55.62 -21.75 -13.06
C ARG A 350 -55.13 -21.40 -11.66
N LYS A 351 -54.99 -22.38 -10.77
CA LYS A 351 -54.42 -22.17 -9.43
C LYS A 351 -52.96 -21.73 -9.52
N ALA A 352 -52.16 -22.38 -10.37
CA ALA A 352 -50.76 -22.00 -10.62
C ALA A 352 -50.65 -20.58 -11.22
N ALA A 353 -51.56 -20.20 -12.13
CA ALA A 353 -51.61 -18.84 -12.68
C ALA A 353 -51.90 -17.80 -11.58
N LYS A 354 -52.85 -18.10 -10.67
CA LYS A 354 -53.18 -17.22 -9.53
C LYS A 354 -52.02 -17.07 -8.53
N GLU A 355 -51.24 -18.12 -8.30
CA GLU A 355 -50.02 -18.04 -7.49
C GLU A 355 -48.97 -17.12 -8.16
N LYS A 356 -48.82 -17.22 -9.48
CA LYS A 356 -47.94 -16.34 -10.27
C LYS A 356 -48.42 -14.90 -10.34
N GLU A 357 -49.72 -14.62 -10.31
CA GLU A 357 -50.26 -13.26 -10.15
C GLU A 357 -49.85 -12.65 -8.80
N GLY A 358 -49.79 -13.46 -7.74
CA GLY A 358 -49.24 -13.03 -6.44
C GLY A 358 -47.77 -12.59 -6.55
N GLU A 359 -46.93 -13.42 -7.17
CA GLU A 359 -45.51 -13.08 -7.43
C GLU A 359 -45.35 -11.81 -8.29
N LEU A 360 -46.24 -11.61 -9.28
CA LEU A 360 -46.24 -10.44 -10.15
C LEU A 360 -46.52 -9.15 -9.38
N ASN A 361 -47.48 -9.18 -8.46
CA ASN A 361 -47.81 -8.03 -7.61
C ASN A 361 -46.65 -7.65 -6.69
N ASP A 362 -45.92 -8.64 -6.16
CA ASP A 362 -44.74 -8.38 -5.32
C ASP A 362 -43.60 -7.76 -6.13
N ILE A 363 -43.41 -8.19 -7.38
CA ILE A 363 -42.43 -7.59 -8.29
C ILE A 363 -42.82 -6.17 -8.69
N GLN A 364 -44.11 -5.90 -8.92
CA GLN A 364 -44.59 -4.54 -9.21
C GLN A 364 -44.33 -3.59 -8.03
N LYS A 365 -44.61 -4.01 -6.79
CA LYS A 365 -44.29 -3.22 -5.59
C LYS A 365 -42.79 -2.94 -5.46
N LYS A 366 -41.95 -3.95 -5.68
CA LYS A 366 -40.48 -3.78 -5.68
C LYS A 366 -40.02 -2.80 -6.77
N LEU A 367 -40.61 -2.88 -7.95
CA LEU A 367 -40.31 -1.98 -9.06
C LEU A 367 -40.67 -0.52 -8.72
N GLU A 368 -41.84 -0.29 -8.12
CA GLU A 368 -42.28 1.05 -7.71
C GLU A 368 -41.37 1.66 -6.64
N LEU A 369 -40.99 0.87 -5.63
CA LEU A 369 -40.03 1.30 -4.60
C LEU A 369 -38.70 1.72 -5.23
N LYS A 370 -38.14 0.89 -6.13
CA LYS A 370 -36.88 1.16 -6.81
C LYS A 370 -36.96 2.35 -7.78
N LEU A 371 -38.10 2.56 -8.44
CA LEU A 371 -38.32 3.74 -9.29
C LEU A 371 -38.42 5.04 -8.48
N ASN A 372 -38.99 4.97 -7.27
CA ASN A 372 -39.02 6.11 -6.35
C ASN A 372 -37.62 6.41 -5.76
N GLU A 373 -36.81 5.39 -5.51
CA GLU A 373 -35.39 5.55 -5.12
C GLU A 373 -34.53 6.23 -6.20
N ILE A 374 -34.94 6.22 -7.47
CA ILE A 374 -34.23 6.88 -8.58
C ILE A 374 -34.66 8.34 -8.75
N LYS A 375 -35.88 8.70 -8.34
CA LYS A 375 -36.45 10.06 -8.45
C LYS A 375 -36.00 10.99 -7.33
N ASN A 376 -35.64 10.43 -6.18
CA ASN A 376 -35.06 11.12 -5.03
C ASN A 376 -33.53 11.04 -5.08
#